data_AF-A0A7W1UYF4-F1
#
_entry.id   AF-A0A7W1UYF4-F1
#
_cell.length_a   1.000
_cell.length_b   1.000
_cell.length_c   1.000
_cell.angle_alpha   90.00
_cell.angle_beta   90.00
_cell.angle_gamma   90.00
#
_symmetry.space_group_name_H-M   'P 1'
#
loop_
_entity.id
_entity.type
_entity.pdbx_description
1 polymer ?
#
loop_
_entity_poly.entity_id
_entity_poly.type
_entity_poly.pdbx_seq_one_letter_code
_entity_poly.pdbx_strand_id
1 'polypeptide(L)'
;MRYTWWFAPGSQLTFLYRNSIESFFRESGYGIAENLDNLFDQPQLHSFSIRISYFLDYNRIKTSLQKNNEENRIGKMLPRKMNLGTEQEYWL
;
A
#
# COMPACT_ATOMS: atom_id res chain seq x y z
N MET A 1 9.35 15.03 11.63
CA MET A 1 8.38 14.25 12.44
C MET A 1 8.28 12.84 11.92
N ARG A 2 8.27 11.84 12.79
CA ARG A 2 8.13 10.42 12.44
C ARG A 2 7.05 9.79 13.30
N TYR A 3 6.09 9.12 12.67
CA TYR A 3 5.05 8.37 13.35
C TYR A 3 5.08 6.91 12.89
N THR A 4 4.99 5.99 13.83
CA THR A 4 4.95 4.55 13.54
C THR A 4 3.71 3.96 14.17
N TRP A 5 2.93 3.24 13.36
CA TRP A 5 1.74 2.53 13.78
C TRP A 5 1.91 1.03 13.55
N TRP A 6 1.74 0.25 14.62
CA TRP A 6 1.77 -1.21 14.60
C TRP A 6 0.34 -1.71 14.38
N PHE A 7 0.03 -2.14 13.17
CA PHE A 7 -1.31 -2.63 12.81
C PHE A 7 -1.45 -4.14 12.97
N ALA A 8 -0.34 -4.87 13.11
CA ALA A 8 -0.31 -6.28 13.44
C ALA A 8 1.02 -6.64 14.13
N PRO A 9 1.11 -7.80 14.83
CA PRO A 9 2.37 -8.25 15.42
C PRO A 9 3.50 -8.32 14.38
N GLY A 10 4.59 -7.60 14.64
CA GLY A 10 5.72 -7.48 13.71
C GLY A 10 5.48 -6.60 12.47
N SER A 11 4.24 -6.22 12.16
CA SER A 11 3.93 -5.40 10.99
C SER A 11 3.72 -3.94 11.39
N GLN A 12 4.32 -3.04 10.62
CA GLN A 12 4.36 -1.62 10.93
C GLN A 12 4.14 -0.75 9.69
N LEU A 13 3.49 0.39 9.92
CA LEU A 13 3.35 1.49 8.99
C LEU A 13 4.09 2.69 9.57
N THR A 14 5.03 3.26 8.82
CA THR A 14 5.82 4.42 9.23
C THR A 14 5.57 5.58 8.30
N PHE A 15 5.24 6.73 8.88
CA PHE A 15 5.14 8.01 8.20
C PHE A 15 6.30 8.90 8.63
N LEU A 16 6.92 9.55 7.65
CA LEU A 16 8.00 10.50 7.88
C LEU A 16 7.69 11.78 7.12
N TYR A 17 7.65 12.88 7.85
CA TYR A 17 7.58 14.23 7.29
C TYR A 17 8.82 15.01 7.72
N ARG A 18 9.55 15.55 6.76
CA ARG A 18 10.75 16.37 6.98
C ARG A 18 10.57 17.71 6.25
N ASN A 19 10.85 18.79 6.95
CA ASN A 19 11.06 20.10 6.35
C ASN A 19 12.57 20.39 6.44
N SER A 20 13.19 20.77 5.32
CA SER A 20 14.61 21.14 5.24
C SER A 20 14.73 22.54 4.65
N ILE A 21 15.49 23.40 5.33
CA ILE A 21 15.90 24.72 4.84
C ILE A 21 17.34 24.56 4.40
N GLU A 22 17.61 24.72 3.11
CA GLU A 22 18.95 24.57 2.53
C GLU A 22 19.50 25.95 2.19
N SER A 23 20.39 26.47 3.04
CA SER A 23 21.06 27.75 2.83
C SER A 23 22.51 27.52 2.40
N PHE A 24 22.81 27.78 1.13
CA PHE A 24 24.19 27.87 0.63
C PHE A 24 24.57 29.34 0.49
N PHE A 25 25.44 29.86 1.37
CA PHE A 25 26.09 31.16 1.13
C PHE A 25 27.59 31.10 1.45
N ARG A 26 28.39 31.69 0.54
CA ARG A 26 29.86 31.70 0.56
C ARG A 26 30.47 33.08 0.82
N GLU A 27 29.65 34.08 1.14
CA GLU A 27 30.06 35.48 1.33
C GLU A 27 29.33 36.07 2.54
N SER A 28 30.01 36.14 3.69
CA SER A 28 29.49 36.54 5.00
C SER A 28 29.58 38.06 5.24
N GLY A 29 29.33 38.87 4.20
CA GLY A 29 29.76 40.28 4.16
C GLY A 29 28.67 41.36 4.26
N TYR A 30 27.39 41.06 3.99
CA TYR A 30 26.34 42.08 3.92
C TYR A 30 25.12 41.70 4.77
N GLY A 31 24.74 42.57 5.71
CA GLY A 31 23.42 42.65 6.35
C GLY A 31 22.77 41.37 6.91
N ILE A 32 22.94 41.09 8.21
CA ILE A 32 22.19 40.02 8.90
C ILE A 32 20.67 40.15 8.74
N ALA A 33 20.14 41.38 8.65
CA ALA A 33 18.70 41.64 8.48
C ALA A 33 18.16 41.24 7.09
N GLU A 34 18.82 41.67 6.01
CA GLU A 34 18.43 41.30 4.62
C GLU A 34 18.59 39.79 4.37
N ASN A 35 19.59 39.16 5.00
CA ASN A 35 19.75 37.70 4.91
C ASN A 35 18.67 36.94 5.68
N LEU A 36 18.16 37.49 6.79
CA LEU A 36 17.08 36.86 7.54
C LEU A 36 15.78 36.86 6.73
N ASP A 37 15.45 37.98 6.08
CA ASP A 37 14.28 38.07 5.20
C ASP A 37 14.41 37.09 4.02
N ASN A 38 15.57 37.02 3.37
CA ASN A 38 15.80 36.08 2.27
C ASN A 38 15.83 34.59 2.72
N LEU A 39 16.26 34.29 3.95
CA LEU A 39 16.23 32.93 4.51
C LEU A 39 14.79 32.43 4.73
N PHE A 40 13.86 33.32 5.09
CA PHE A 40 12.46 32.97 5.24
C PHE A 40 11.69 32.95 3.91
N ASP A 41 12.18 33.66 2.88
CA ASP A 41 11.60 33.68 1.52
C ASP A 41 12.12 32.55 0.61
N GLN A 42 13.11 31.78 1.06
CA GLN A 42 13.62 30.63 0.32
C GLN A 42 12.61 29.47 0.28
N PRO A 43 12.50 28.76 -0.85
CA PRO A 43 11.61 27.61 -0.99
C PRO A 43 12.02 26.50 -0.03
N GLN A 44 11.14 26.17 0.92
CA GLN A 44 11.37 25.11 1.89
C GLN A 44 11.22 23.73 1.22
N LEU A 45 12.20 22.85 1.43
CA LEU A 45 12.17 21.49 0.90
C LEU A 45 11.31 20.60 1.82
N HIS A 46 10.08 20.35 1.39
CA HIS A 46 9.16 19.43 2.06
C HIS A 46 9.36 18.01 1.53
N SER A 47 9.81 17.10 2.38
CA SER A 47 9.98 15.67 2.06
C SER A 47 8.99 14.83 2.85
N PHE A 48 8.16 14.07 2.13
CA PHE A 48 7.20 13.14 2.69
C PHE A 48 7.57 11.70 2.30
N SER A 49 7.55 10.77 3.26
CA SER A 49 7.87 9.36 3.01
C SER A 49 6.97 8.43 3.81
N ILE A 50 6.56 7.34 3.17
CA ILE A 50 5.75 6.27 3.77
C ILE A 50 6.50 4.95 3.61
N ARG A 51 6.51 4.13 4.66
CA ARG A 51 7.05 2.76 4.63
C ARG A 51 6.05 1.79 5.24
N ILE A 52 5.79 0.69 4.55
CA ILE A 52 5.00 -0.44 5.06
C ILE A 52 5.91 -1.65 5.19
N SER A 53 5.87 -2.31 6.34
CA SER A 53 6.54 -3.59 6.57
C SER A 53 5.50 -4.59 7.08
N TYR A 54 5.35 -5.71 6.36
CA TYR A 54 4.36 -6.74 6.64
C TYR A 54 4.97 -8.13 6.49
N PHE A 55 4.62 -9.05 7.40
CA PHE A 55 5.06 -10.44 7.36
C PHE A 55 4.03 -11.31 6.65
N LEU A 56 4.40 -11.85 5.49
CA LEU A 56 3.57 -12.76 4.70
C LEU A 56 3.79 -14.21 5.15
N ASP A 57 2.70 -14.92 5.43
CA ASP A 57 2.71 -16.37 5.64
C ASP A 57 2.65 -17.09 4.29
N TYR A 58 3.80 -17.61 3.84
CA TYR A 58 3.92 -18.31 2.56
C TYR A 58 3.04 -19.56 2.48
N ASN A 59 2.87 -20.30 3.59
CA ASN A 59 2.09 -21.54 3.61
C ASN A 59 0.61 -21.23 3.39
N ARG A 60 0.08 -20.18 4.02
CA ARG A 60 -1.29 -19.71 3.78
C ARG A 60 -1.51 -19.27 2.33
N ILE A 61 -0.57 -18.53 1.76
CA ILE A 61 -0.67 -18.03 0.38
C ILE A 61 -0.65 -19.20 -0.61
N LYS A 62 0.26 -20.15 -0.43
CA LYS A 62 0.37 -21.34 -1.28
C LYS A 62 -0.93 -22.16 -1.28
N THR A 63 -1.51 -22.41 -0.11
CA THR A 63 -2.76 -23.18 0.02
C THR A 63 -3.92 -22.47 -0.66
N SER A 64 -4.08 -21.15 -0.48
CA SER A 64 -5.12 -20.37 -1.15
C SER A 64 -4.98 -20.37 -2.67
N LEU A 65 -3.74 -20.25 -3.18
CA LEU A 65 -3.47 -20.29 -4.62
C LEU A 65 -3.73 -21.69 -5.21
N GLN A 66 -3.43 -22.77 -4.49
CA GLN A 66 -3.67 -24.14 -4.93
C GLN A 66 -5.15 -24.50 -4.91
N LYS A 67 -5.89 -24.10 -3.86
CA LYS A 67 -7.33 -24.33 -3.75
C LYS A 67 -8.10 -23.73 -4.94
N ASN A 68 -7.73 -22.52 -5.36
CA ASN A 68 -8.36 -21.86 -6.51
C ASN A 68 -8.13 -22.65 -7.81
N ASN A 69 -6.98 -23.29 -7.98
CA ASN A 69 -6.73 -24.12 -9.15
C ASN A 69 -7.55 -25.42 -9.13
N GLU A 70 -7.75 -26.02 -7.97
CA GLU A 70 -8.57 -27.22 -7.82
C GLU A 70 -10.06 -26.92 -8.02
N GLU A 71 -10.60 -25.86 -7.43
CA GLU A 71 -11.99 -25.42 -7.67
C GLU A 71 -12.24 -25.10 -9.14
N ASN A 72 -11.29 -24.45 -9.83
CA ASN A 72 -11.39 -24.19 -11.26
C ASN A 72 -11.35 -25.47 -12.12
N ARG A 73 -10.60 -26.50 -11.69
CA ARG A 73 -10.56 -27.79 -12.38
C ARG A 73 -11.84 -28.59 -12.13
N ILE A 74 -12.32 -28.63 -10.89
CA ILE A 74 -13.56 -29.30 -10.50
C ILE A 74 -14.74 -28.62 -11.19
N GLY A 75 -14.82 -27.29 -11.20
CA GLY A 75 -15.88 -26.55 -11.90
C GLY A 75 -15.90 -26.75 -13.42
N LYS A 76 -14.75 -27.08 -14.03
CA LYS A 76 -14.65 -27.51 -15.44
C LYS A 76 -14.99 -28.99 -15.65
N MET A 77 -14.81 -29.83 -14.63
CA MET A 77 -15.11 -31.27 -14.66
C MET A 77 -16.57 -31.58 -14.31
N LEU A 78 -17.20 -30.75 -13.48
CA LEU A 78 -18.61 -30.92 -13.14
C LEU A 78 -19.44 -30.70 -14.40
N PRO A 79 -20.34 -31.64 -14.73
CA PRO A 79 -21.21 -31.49 -15.88
C PRO A 79 -21.97 -30.17 -15.74
N ARG A 80 -21.96 -29.36 -16.80
CA ARG A 80 -22.76 -28.13 -16.87
C ARG A 80 -24.18 -28.52 -16.46
N LYS A 81 -24.77 -27.85 -15.46
CA LYS A 81 -26.16 -28.10 -15.07
C LYS A 81 -27.02 -27.97 -16.32
N MET A 82 -27.44 -29.10 -16.84
CA MET A 82 -28.24 -29.19 -18.04
C MET A 82 -29.65 -28.80 -17.59
N ASN A 83 -30.16 -27.69 -18.10
CA ASN A 83 -31.55 -27.32 -17.89
C ASN A 83 -32.40 -28.34 -18.63
N LEU A 84 -32.78 -29.41 -17.93
CA LEU A 84 -33.84 -30.30 -18.37
C LEU A 84 -35.12 -29.49 -18.26
N GLY A 85 -35.59 -29.02 -19.42
CA GLY A 85 -36.92 -28.45 -19.55
C GLY A 85 -37.91 -29.41 -18.92
N THR A 86 -38.76 -28.84 -18.07
CA THR A 86 -39.79 -29.52 -17.31
C THR A 86 -40.78 -30.21 -18.25
N GLU A 87 -40.55 -31.48 -18.55
CA GLU A 87 -41.62 -32.41 -18.93
C GLU A 87 -42.03 -33.17 -17.66
N GLN A 88 -42.86 -32.50 -16.86
CA GLN A 88 -43.74 -33.19 -15.93
C GLN A 88 -45.00 -33.56 -16.69
N GLU A 89 -45.04 -34.76 -17.27
CA GLU A 89 -46.30 -35.32 -17.76
C GLU A 89 -46.47 -36.79 -17.34
N TYR A 90 -47.54 -36.97 -16.55
CA TYR A 90 -48.38 -38.14 -16.26
C TYR A 90 -47.75 -39.40 -15.65
N TRP A 91 -48.22 -39.76 -14.45
CA TRP A 91 -49.26 -40.80 -14.30
C TRP A 91 -50.21 -40.50 -13.12
N LEU A 92 -51.44 -40.96 -13.31
CA LEU A 92 -52.62 -40.94 -12.43
C LEU A 92 -52.40 -41.64 -11.09
#